data_AF-A0A662BGS8-F1
#
_entry.id   AF-A0A662BGS8-F1
#
_cell.length_a   1.000
_cell.length_b   1.000
_cell.length_c   1.000
_cell.angle_alpha   90.00
_cell.angle_beta   90.00
_cell.angle_gamma   90.00
#
_symmetry.space_group_name_H-M   'P 1'
#
loop_
_entity.id
_entity.type
_entity.pdbx_description
1 polymer ?
#
loop_
_entity_poly.entity_id
_entity_poly.type
_entity_poly.pdbx_seq_one_letter_code
_entity_poly.pdbx_strand_id
1 'polypeptide(L)' 'PEIKEQIFIPFFTTKDEGTGIGLSLSKQIMLKMGGDVLLYTTKEKLTLFIVTLSY' A
#
# COMPACT_ATOMS: atom_id res chain seq x y z
N PRO A 1 -10.33 1.84 -12.17
CA PRO A 1 -9.26 1.48 -11.21
C PRO A 1 -9.86 0.91 -9.92
N GLU A 2 -9.45 -0.30 -9.56
CA GLU A 2 -9.86 -0.97 -8.31
C GLU A 2 -9.27 -0.20 -7.12
N ILE A 3 -9.95 -0.14 -5.95
CA ILE A 3 -9.48 0.61 -4.76
C ILE A 3 -8.03 0.23 -4.39
N LYS A 4 -7.63 -1.02 -4.65
CA LYS A 4 -6.27 -1.52 -4.44
C LYS A 4 -5.17 -0.75 -5.17
N GLU A 5 -5.47 -0.15 -6.31
CA GLU A 5 -4.49 0.67 -7.04
C GLU A 5 -4.45 2.09 -6.46
N GLN A 6 -5.59 2.58 -5.99
CA GLN A 6 -5.73 3.94 -5.48
C GLN A 6 -5.11 4.13 -4.10
N ILE A 7 -5.04 3.10 -3.27
CA ILE A 7 -4.49 3.20 -1.90
C ILE A 7 -3.01 3.58 -1.84
N PHE A 8 -2.28 3.44 -2.94
CA PHE A 8 -0.88 3.84 -3.06
C PHE A 8 -0.70 5.26 -3.59
N ILE A 9 -1.79 5.92 -4.03
CA ILE A 9 -1.77 7.31 -4.48
C ILE A 9 -1.62 8.21 -3.23
N PRO A 10 -0.70 9.19 -3.24
CA PRO A 10 -0.59 10.15 -2.14
C PRO A 10 -1.94 10.82 -1.84
N PHE A 11 -2.23 11.00 -0.55
CA PHE A 11 -3.45 11.64 -0.04
C PHE A 11 -4.75 10.86 -0.26
N PHE A 12 -4.71 9.64 -0.79
CA PHE A 12 -5.89 8.78 -0.85
C PHE A 12 -6.20 8.21 0.53
N THR A 13 -7.42 8.43 1.02
CA THR A 13 -7.92 7.91 2.29
C THR A 13 -9.44 7.72 2.21
N THR A 14 -9.96 6.78 2.99
CA THR A 14 -11.41 6.63 3.24
C THR A 14 -11.79 7.02 4.67
N LYS A 15 -10.82 7.51 5.46
CA LYS A 15 -11.01 7.98 6.84
C LYS A 15 -11.06 9.49 6.87
N ASP A 16 -12.00 10.05 7.64
CA ASP A 16 -12.22 11.49 7.78
C ASP A 16 -10.99 12.24 8.32
N GLU A 17 -10.24 11.63 9.25
CA GLU A 17 -9.02 12.22 9.84
C GLU A 17 -7.71 11.58 9.34
N GLY A 18 -7.76 10.87 8.20
CA GLY A 18 -6.57 10.23 7.62
C GLY A 18 -5.85 11.15 6.62
N THR A 19 -4.52 11.27 6.70
CA THR A 19 -3.77 12.06 5.70
C THR A 19 -3.55 11.33 4.38
N GLY A 20 -3.70 10.00 4.34
CA GLY A 20 -3.48 9.20 3.14
C GLY A 20 -2.02 9.13 2.66
N ILE A 21 -1.04 9.49 3.50
CA ILE A 21 0.37 9.55 3.08
C ILE A 21 1.10 8.22 3.30
N GLY A 22 0.80 7.51 4.39
CA GLY A 22 1.65 6.41 4.87
C GLY A 22 1.94 5.34 3.83
N LEU A 23 0.90 4.78 3.19
CA LEU A 23 1.07 3.68 2.23
C LEU A 23 1.77 4.13 0.93
N SER A 24 1.49 5.34 0.48
CA SER A 24 2.17 5.95 -0.68
C SER A 24 3.67 6.13 -0.42
N LEU A 25 4.06 6.50 0.81
CA LEU A 25 5.45 6.65 1.21
C LEU A 25 6.14 5.29 1.33
N SER A 26 5.51 4.32 1.98
CA SER A 26 6.05 2.95 2.09
C SER A 26 6.33 2.33 0.72
N LYS A 27 5.41 2.47 -0.24
CA LYS A 27 5.61 1.99 -1.62
C LYS A 27 6.81 2.68 -2.28
N GLN A 28 6.93 4.00 -2.14
CA GLN A 28 8.07 4.74 -2.68
C GLN A 28 9.42 4.31 -2.08
N ILE A 29 9.47 4.09 -0.76
CA ILE A 29 10.68 3.60 -0.07
C ILE A 29 11.06 2.22 -0.63
N MET A 30 10.10 1.29 -0.71
CA MET A 30 10.38 -0.06 -1.18
C MET A 30 10.82 -0.10 -2.64
N LEU A 31 10.18 0.67 -3.51
CA LEU A 31 10.60 0.78 -4.91
C LEU A 31 12.03 1.32 -5.03
N LYS A 32 12.42 2.31 -4.20
CA LYS A 32 13.82 2.81 -4.15
C LYS A 32 14.82 1.76 -3.69
N MET A 33 14.38 0.80 -2.87
CA MET A 33 15.21 -0.32 -2.40
C MET A 33 15.23 -1.50 -3.38
N GLY A 34 14.65 -1.37 -4.58
CA GLY A 34 14.54 -2.49 -5.54
C GLY A 34 13.52 -3.56 -5.12
N GLY A 35 12.65 -3.22 -4.17
CA GLY A 35 11.60 -4.05 -3.63
C GLY A 35 10.21 -3.59 -4.04
N ASP A 36 9.19 -4.15 -3.39
CA ASP A 36 7.80 -3.72 -3.60
C ASP A 36 6.91 -3.89 -2.36
N VAL A 37 5.73 -3.26 -2.39
CA VAL A 37 4.63 -3.49 -1.43
C VAL A 37 3.41 -4.03 -2.15
N LEU A 38 2.95 -5.22 -1.73
CA LEU A 38 1.82 -5.94 -2.29
C LEU A 38 0.67 -5.98 -1.28
N LEU A 39 -0.57 -5.92 -1.78
CA LEU A 39 -1.79 -6.04 -0.99
C LEU A 39 -2.55 -7.31 -1.37
N TYR A 40 -2.80 -8.16 -0.37
CA TYR A 40 -3.67 -9.32 -0.47
C TYR A 40 -4.83 -9.19 0.51
N THR A 41 -6.00 -9.67 0.08
CA THR A 41 -7.17 -9.84 0.96
C THR A 41 -7.48 -11.32 1.03
N THR A 42 -7.71 -11.85 2.23
CA THR A 42 -8.12 -13.25 2.40
C THR A 42 -9.64 -13.35 2.38
N LYS A 43 -10.16 -14.57 2.16
CA LYS A 43 -11.60 -14.87 2.23
C LYS A 43 -12.20 -14.54 3.62
N GLU A 44 -11.36 -14.48 4.64
CA GLU A 44 -11.73 -14.18 6.03
C GLU A 44 -11.75 -12.67 6.35
N LYS A 45 -11.71 -11.81 5.32
CA LYS A 45 -11.69 -10.34 5.45
C LYS A 45 -10.45 -9.77 6.16
N LEU A 46 -9.35 -10.52 6.18
CA LEU A 46 -8.06 -10.00 6.64
C LEU A 46 -7.38 -9.24 5.51
N THR A 47 -6.65 -8.18 5.91
CA THR A 47 -5.83 -7.36 5.02
C THR A 47 -4.37 -7.70 5.27
N LEU A 48 -3.66 -8.18 4.25
CA LEU A 48 -2.25 -8.54 4.33
C LEU A 48 -1.43 -7.61 3.42
N PHE A 49 -0.47 -6.92 4.02
CA PHE A 49 0.58 -6.19 3.29
C PHE A 49 1.86 -7.01 3.29
N ILE A 50 2.41 -7.26 2.11
CA ILE A 50 3.67 -7.99 1.94
C ILE A 50 4.70 -7.02 1.38
N VAL A 51 5.88 -7.01 2.00
CA VAL A 51 7.02 -6.21 1.56
C VAL A 51 8.06 -7.16 0.98
N THR A 52 8.48 -6.92 -0.27
CA THR A 52 9.49 -7.72 -0.96
C THR A 52 10.75 -6.90 -1.15
N LEU A 53 11.92 -7.54 -1.11
CA LEU A 53 13.21 -6.97 -1.45
C LEU A 53 13.90 -7.94 -2.40
N SER A 54 14.33 -7.44 -3.56
CA SER A 54 15.14 -8.21 -4.49
C SER A 54 16.60 -7.92 -4.16
N TYR A 55 17.36 -8.96 -3.76
CA TYR A 55 18.81 -8.88 -3.55
C TYR A 55 19.53 -9.62 -4.67
#